data_AF-A0A928XBE1-F1
#
_entry.id   AF-A0A928XBE1-F1
#
_cell.length_a   1.000
_cell.length_b   1.000
_cell.length_c   1.000
_cell.angle_alpha   90.00
_cell.angle_beta   90.00
_cell.angle_gamma   90.00
#
_symmetry.space_group_name_H-M   'P 1'
#
loop_
_entity.id
_entity.type
_entity.pdbx_description
1 polymer ?
#
loop_
_entity_poly.entity_id
_entity_poly.type
_entity_poly.pdbx_seq_one_letter_code
_entity_poly.pdbx_strand_id
1 'polypeptide(L)'
;MMKPSALSSSTWACAAATPTEPHRGGGNGRDPAVLMSSAEVDRMRRYVESGFPEECCGVLIGVREASLVRISDVVCAANIAEGDRRRRYQVAWEALFTAYRQAEAAGRTVIGVFHSHPDGTDSPSDIDTREALDDFLYIIVPVREGVAGLPRAWRFADGGFVPGDLVIEGV
;
A
#
# COMPACT_ATOMS: atom_id res chain seq x y z
N MET A 1 -44.07 26.90 41.51
CA MET A 1 -42.96 27.64 40.87
C MET A 1 -41.73 26.72 40.90
N MET A 2 -40.95 26.70 39.82
CA MET A 2 -40.23 25.55 39.23
C MET A 2 -39.24 24.77 40.12
N LYS A 3 -39.23 23.43 39.93
CA LYS A 3 -38.15 22.51 40.35
C LYS A 3 -36.93 22.69 39.42
N PRO A 4 -35.69 22.55 39.91
CA PRO A 4 -34.51 22.56 39.04
C PRO A 4 -34.45 21.28 38.18
N SER A 5 -34.29 21.48 36.87
CA SER A 5 -34.13 20.44 35.86
C SER A 5 -32.73 19.83 35.93
N ALA A 6 -32.66 18.51 35.96
CA ALA A 6 -31.43 17.73 35.93
C ALA A 6 -30.70 17.88 34.58
N LEU A 7 -29.38 17.92 34.65
CA LEU A 7 -28.46 17.87 33.51
C LEU A 7 -28.55 16.50 32.84
N SER A 8 -28.86 16.49 31.53
CA SER A 8 -28.85 15.28 30.70
C SER A 8 -27.41 14.93 30.33
N SER A 9 -26.88 13.88 30.96
CA SER A 9 -25.62 13.24 30.58
C SER A 9 -25.85 12.44 29.31
N SER A 10 -25.41 12.97 28.17
CA SER A 10 -25.42 12.23 26.90
C SER A 10 -24.15 11.38 26.83
N THR A 11 -24.27 10.13 27.25
CA THR A 11 -23.23 9.12 27.11
C THR A 11 -23.01 8.85 25.61
N TRP A 12 -21.82 9.18 25.10
CA TRP A 12 -21.38 8.73 23.79
C TRP A 12 -21.11 7.22 23.87
N ALA A 13 -22.05 6.41 23.41
CA ALA A 13 -21.82 4.99 23.20
C ALA A 13 -21.01 4.83 21.90
N CYS A 14 -19.70 4.67 22.02
CA CYS A 14 -18.90 4.06 20.95
C CYS A 14 -19.48 2.68 20.67
N ALA A 15 -20.05 2.47 19.48
CA ALA A 15 -20.30 1.13 18.97
C ALA A 15 -18.93 0.47 18.79
N ALA A 16 -18.57 -0.44 19.70
CA ALA A 16 -17.38 -1.26 19.58
C ALA A 16 -17.55 -2.12 18.32
N ALA A 17 -16.73 -1.86 17.29
CA ALA A 17 -16.53 -2.80 16.21
C ALA A 17 -15.99 -4.10 16.83
N THR A 18 -16.69 -5.20 16.61
CA THR A 18 -16.25 -6.53 17.03
C THR A 18 -14.87 -6.81 16.46
N PRO A 19 -13.90 -7.34 17.24
CA PRO A 19 -12.64 -7.78 16.69
C PRO A 19 -12.91 -8.91 15.70
N THR A 20 -12.59 -8.69 14.42
CA THR A 20 -12.51 -9.78 13.44
C THR A 20 -11.42 -10.72 13.90
N GLU A 21 -11.78 -11.96 14.25
CA GLU A 21 -10.85 -13.01 14.65
C GLU A 21 -9.75 -13.19 13.58
N PRO A 22 -8.49 -13.42 13.97
CA PRO A 22 -7.47 -13.80 13.01
C PRO A 22 -7.83 -15.17 12.45
N HIS A 23 -8.14 -15.22 11.15
CA HIS A 23 -8.47 -16.45 10.47
C HIS A 23 -7.21 -17.33 10.42
N ARG A 24 -7.04 -18.22 11.40
CA ARG A 24 -6.14 -19.38 11.28
C ARG A 24 -6.76 -20.36 10.29
N GLY A 25 -6.47 -20.15 9.01
CA GLY A 25 -6.90 -21.02 7.93
C GLY A 25 -5.72 -21.76 7.31
N GLY A 26 -5.44 -22.96 7.81
CA GLY A 26 -4.67 -23.95 7.05
C GLY A 26 -5.46 -24.36 5.82
N GLY A 27 -5.18 -23.74 4.68
CA GLY A 27 -5.70 -24.10 3.38
C GLY A 27 -4.56 -24.19 2.40
N ASN A 28 -4.56 -25.20 1.55
CA ASN A 28 -3.66 -25.33 0.39
C ASN A 28 -4.04 -24.29 -0.70
N GLY A 29 -4.27 -23.04 -0.28
CA GLY A 29 -4.83 -21.95 -1.06
C GLY A 29 -3.71 -21.18 -1.73
N ARG A 30 -3.72 -21.17 -3.06
CA ARG A 30 -2.85 -20.30 -3.86
C ARG A 30 -3.00 -18.87 -3.36
N ASP A 31 -1.88 -18.20 -3.14
CA ASP A 31 -1.84 -16.78 -2.83
C ASP A 31 -2.73 -15.98 -3.80
N PRO A 32 -3.56 -15.03 -3.32
CA PRO A 32 -4.44 -14.28 -4.20
C PRO A 32 -3.66 -13.61 -5.34
N ALA A 33 -4.19 -13.58 -6.56
CA ALA A 33 -3.54 -12.83 -7.64
C ALA A 33 -3.62 -11.32 -7.36
N VAL A 34 -2.67 -10.53 -7.88
CA VAL A 34 -2.68 -9.07 -7.80
C VAL A 34 -3.01 -8.52 -9.18
N LEU A 35 -4.10 -7.78 -9.31
CA LEU A 35 -4.51 -7.16 -10.57
C LEU A 35 -4.24 -5.66 -10.53
N MET A 36 -3.69 -5.15 -11.64
CA MET A 36 -3.57 -3.73 -11.95
C MET A 36 -3.93 -3.51 -13.41
N SER A 37 -4.57 -2.39 -13.72
CA SER A 37 -4.72 -1.94 -15.11
C SER A 37 -3.38 -1.42 -15.65
N SER A 38 -3.20 -1.51 -16.97
CA SER A 38 -2.07 -0.88 -17.67
C SER A 38 -1.97 0.63 -17.38
N ALA A 39 -3.11 1.31 -17.26
CA ALA A 39 -3.15 2.74 -16.94
C ALA A 39 -2.55 3.09 -15.56
N GLU A 40 -2.79 2.26 -14.54
CA GLU A 40 -2.21 2.45 -13.20
C GLU A 40 -0.71 2.15 -13.20
N VAL A 41 -0.31 1.09 -13.89
CA VAL A 41 1.11 0.75 -14.07
C VAL A 41 1.84 1.89 -14.78
N ASP A 42 1.27 2.46 -15.84
CA ASP A 42 1.88 3.58 -16.58
C ASP A 42 1.90 4.87 -15.76
N ARG A 43 0.90 5.11 -14.91
CA ARG A 43 0.93 6.23 -13.96
C ARG A 43 2.05 6.07 -12.94
N MET A 44 2.20 4.88 -12.37
CA MET A 44 3.27 4.56 -11.43
C MET A 44 4.65 4.68 -12.10
N ARG A 45 4.82 4.11 -13.30
CA ARG A 45 6.09 4.17 -14.07
C ARG A 45 6.51 5.60 -14.37
N ARG A 46 5.61 6.43 -14.90
CA ARG A 46 5.90 7.86 -15.15
C ARG A 46 6.30 8.61 -13.88
N TYR A 47 5.66 8.30 -12.75
CA TYR A 47 5.99 8.93 -11.48
C TYR A 47 7.41 8.56 -11.02
N VAL A 48 7.76 7.27 -11.04
CA VAL A 48 9.09 6.83 -10.58
C VAL A 48 10.22 7.28 -11.52
N GLU A 49 9.96 7.40 -12.81
CA GLU A 49 10.91 7.98 -13.77
C GLU A 49 11.17 9.46 -13.46
N SER A 50 10.13 10.20 -13.10
CA SER A 50 10.23 11.64 -12.82
C SER A 50 11.01 11.99 -11.54
N GLY A 51 11.14 11.05 -10.59
CA GLY A 51 11.88 11.26 -9.35
C GLY A 51 13.25 10.59 -9.29
N PHE A 52 13.70 9.95 -10.38
CA PHE A 52 15.06 9.45 -10.49
C PHE A 52 16.08 10.59 -10.28
N PRO A 53 17.18 10.41 -9.52
CA PRO A 53 17.73 9.14 -9.02
C PRO A 53 17.31 8.76 -7.59
N GLU A 54 16.37 9.45 -6.96
CA GLU A 54 15.86 9.06 -5.64
C GLU A 54 14.81 7.95 -5.76
N GLU A 55 14.60 7.18 -4.69
CA GLU A 55 13.45 6.29 -4.59
C GLU A 55 12.18 7.14 -4.52
N CYS A 56 11.26 6.87 -5.44
CA CYS A 56 9.89 7.33 -5.39
C CYS A 56 9.05 6.33 -4.60
N CYS A 57 8.04 6.81 -3.88
CA CYS A 57 7.11 5.94 -3.16
C CYS A 57 5.67 6.40 -3.27
N GLY A 58 4.73 5.55 -2.86
CA GLY A 58 3.33 5.89 -2.81
C GLY A 58 2.46 4.77 -2.25
N VAL A 59 1.15 5.03 -2.21
CA VAL A 59 0.16 4.15 -1.56
C VAL A 59 -0.71 3.48 -2.62
N LEU A 60 -1.01 2.21 -2.42
CA LEU A 60 -1.88 1.41 -3.27
C LEU A 60 -3.30 1.36 -2.67
N ILE A 61 -4.31 1.68 -3.47
CA ILE A 61 -5.72 1.65 -3.06
C ILE A 61 -6.46 0.61 -3.89
N GLY A 62 -7.32 -0.18 -3.25
CA GLY A 62 -8.03 -1.24 -3.95
C GLY A 62 -8.98 -2.04 -3.08
N VAL A 63 -9.28 -3.25 -3.54
CA VAL A 63 -10.12 -4.22 -2.84
C VAL A 63 -9.32 -5.51 -2.65
N ARG A 64 -9.41 -6.10 -1.47
CA ARG A 64 -8.85 -7.40 -1.13
C ARG A 64 -9.97 -8.41 -0.94
N GLU A 65 -9.97 -9.43 -1.78
CA GLU A 65 -10.86 -10.59 -1.72
C GLU A 65 -10.03 -11.85 -1.41
N ALA A 66 -10.69 -12.98 -1.15
CA ALA A 66 -10.01 -14.20 -0.72
C ALA A 66 -8.98 -14.74 -1.74
N SER A 67 -9.28 -14.63 -3.04
CA SER A 67 -8.44 -15.15 -4.14
C SER A 67 -7.86 -14.05 -5.03
N LEU A 68 -8.15 -12.78 -4.74
CA LEU A 68 -7.79 -11.67 -5.60
C LEU A 68 -7.54 -10.38 -4.81
N VAL A 69 -6.51 -9.65 -5.19
CA VAL A 69 -6.29 -8.26 -4.79
C VAL A 69 -6.38 -7.41 -6.04
N ARG A 70 -7.36 -6.52 -6.12
CA ARG A 70 -7.49 -5.57 -7.23
C ARG A 70 -7.06 -4.20 -6.76
N ILE A 71 -5.93 -3.73 -7.26
CA ILE A 71 -5.52 -2.33 -7.11
C ILE A 71 -6.31 -1.54 -8.16
N SER A 72 -6.90 -0.43 -7.72
CA SER A 72 -7.79 0.42 -8.53
C SER A 72 -7.40 1.90 -8.51
N ASP A 73 -6.39 2.26 -7.71
CA ASP A 73 -5.76 3.58 -7.73
C ASP A 73 -4.38 3.53 -7.06
N VAL A 74 -3.55 4.53 -7.35
CA VAL A 74 -2.26 4.77 -6.71
C VAL A 74 -2.16 6.23 -6.25
N VAL A 75 -1.62 6.48 -5.07
CA VAL A 75 -1.36 7.83 -4.56
C VAL A 75 0.15 8.03 -4.47
N CYS A 76 0.70 8.79 -5.41
CA CYS A 76 2.11 9.16 -5.41
C CYS A 76 2.42 10.03 -4.18
N ALA A 77 3.53 9.75 -3.50
CA ALA A 77 3.92 10.41 -2.27
C ALA A 77 5.36 10.91 -2.33
N ALA A 78 5.61 12.08 -1.74
CA ALA A 78 6.97 12.54 -1.54
C ALA A 78 7.74 11.55 -0.64
N ASN A 79 8.98 11.26 -1.00
CA ASN A 79 9.89 10.51 -0.16
C ASN A 79 10.47 11.43 0.93
N ILE A 80 10.02 11.25 2.16
CA ILE A 80 10.45 12.06 3.31
C ILE A 80 11.54 11.37 4.16
N ALA A 81 12.12 10.27 3.69
CA ALA A 81 13.16 9.55 4.44
C ALA A 81 14.34 10.46 4.76
N GLU A 82 14.93 10.26 5.94
CA GLU A 82 16.22 10.83 6.29
C GLU A 82 17.36 9.99 5.67
N GLY A 83 18.50 10.61 5.39
CA GLY A 83 19.67 9.93 4.83
C GLY A 83 19.64 9.77 3.30
N ASP A 84 20.17 8.65 2.80
CA ASP A 84 20.29 8.40 1.35
C ASP A 84 18.95 7.90 0.77
N ARG A 85 18.17 8.86 0.23
CA ARG A 85 16.86 8.60 -0.41
C ARG A 85 16.92 7.77 -1.68
N ARG A 86 18.11 7.44 -2.19
CA ARG A 86 18.28 6.56 -3.36
C ARG A 86 18.19 5.08 -2.99
N ARG A 87 18.14 4.76 -1.68
CA ARG A 87 18.14 3.39 -1.14
C ARG A 87 17.11 3.19 -0.01
N ARG A 88 16.30 4.21 0.24
CA ARG A 88 15.36 4.25 1.36
C ARG A 88 14.22 5.22 1.03
N TYR A 89 13.01 4.82 1.38
CA TYR A 89 11.84 5.68 1.31
C TYR A 89 11.10 5.79 2.64
N GLN A 90 10.35 6.88 2.77
CA GLN A 90 9.31 7.03 3.77
C GLN A 90 8.16 7.79 3.14
N VAL A 91 6.95 7.23 3.22
CA VAL A 91 5.75 7.84 2.65
C VAL A 91 5.33 9.04 3.50
N ALA A 92 5.16 10.20 2.87
CA ALA A 92 4.66 11.39 3.53
C ALA A 92 3.26 11.17 4.16
N TRP A 93 3.07 11.65 5.39
CA TRP A 93 1.81 11.47 6.14
C TRP A 93 0.60 12.06 5.44
N GLU A 94 0.77 13.17 4.73
CA GLU A 94 -0.27 13.84 3.95
C GLU A 94 -0.79 12.94 2.82
N ALA A 95 0.12 12.22 2.15
CA ALA A 95 -0.23 11.28 1.10
C ALA A 95 -0.92 10.04 1.66
N LEU A 96 -0.46 9.54 2.81
CA LEU A 96 -1.10 8.42 3.50
C LEU A 96 -2.53 8.77 3.94
N PHE A 97 -2.72 9.94 4.57
CA PHE A 97 -4.03 10.44 4.97
C PHE A 97 -4.95 10.65 3.77
N THR A 98 -4.42 11.21 2.68
CA THR A 98 -5.16 11.36 1.42
C THR A 98 -5.60 10.01 0.87
N ALA A 99 -4.71 9.02 0.87
CA ALA A 99 -5.01 7.68 0.38
C ALA A 99 -6.11 6.99 1.20
N TYR A 100 -6.05 7.06 2.54
CA TYR A 100 -7.12 6.52 3.39
C TYR A 100 -8.46 7.20 3.13
N ARG A 101 -8.50 8.53 3.01
CA ARG A 101 -9.74 9.27 2.71
C ARG A 101 -10.30 8.91 1.33
N GLN A 102 -9.44 8.78 0.32
CA GLN A 102 -9.85 8.37 -1.03
C GLN A 102 -10.38 6.94 -1.04
N ALA A 103 -9.71 6.03 -0.33
CA ALA A 103 -10.14 4.65 -0.19
C ALA A 103 -11.52 4.58 0.46
N GLU A 104 -11.72 5.23 1.60
CA GLU A 104 -13.00 5.27 2.31
C GLU A 104 -14.12 5.83 1.44
N ALA A 105 -13.90 6.98 0.79
CA ALA A 105 -14.90 7.62 -0.07
C ALA A 105 -15.33 6.74 -1.26
N ALA A 106 -14.46 5.83 -1.71
CA ALA A 106 -14.71 4.92 -2.82
C ALA A 106 -15.15 3.51 -2.37
N GLY A 107 -15.36 3.26 -1.07
CA GLY A 107 -15.67 1.93 -0.55
C GLY A 107 -14.53 0.91 -0.75
N ARG A 108 -13.29 1.40 -0.71
CA ARG A 108 -12.04 0.64 -0.93
C ARG A 108 -11.18 0.69 0.33
N THR A 109 -10.02 0.03 0.29
CA THR A 109 -9.03 0.06 1.37
C THR A 109 -7.64 0.41 0.84
N VAL A 110 -6.76 0.81 1.76
CA VAL A 110 -5.31 0.86 1.51
C VAL A 110 -4.78 -0.58 1.52
N ILE A 111 -4.20 -0.99 0.40
CA ILE A 111 -3.73 -2.36 0.16
C ILE A 111 -2.25 -2.52 0.53
N GLY A 112 -1.48 -1.43 0.40
CA GLY A 112 -0.07 -1.41 0.71
C GLY A 112 0.62 -0.22 0.05
N VAL A 113 1.88 -0.41 -0.35
CA VAL A 113 2.74 0.64 -0.88
C VAL A 113 3.43 0.20 -2.17
N PHE A 114 3.88 1.18 -2.94
CA PHE A 114 4.85 0.94 -4.00
C PHE A 114 6.07 1.83 -3.79
N HIS A 115 7.20 1.38 -4.29
CA HIS A 115 8.42 2.19 -4.37
C HIS A 115 9.28 1.81 -5.57
N SER A 116 10.20 2.69 -5.95
CA SER A 116 11.19 2.41 -6.99
C SER A 116 12.55 2.07 -6.43
N HIS A 117 13.31 1.27 -7.18
CA HIS A 117 14.73 1.01 -6.95
C HIS A 117 15.58 1.62 -8.07
N PRO A 118 16.16 2.82 -7.87
CA PRO A 118 17.11 3.45 -8.79
C PRO A 118 18.36 2.58 -8.97
N ASP A 119 18.65 2.23 -10.22
CA ASP A 119 19.72 1.33 -10.66
C ASP A 119 19.76 -0.02 -9.91
N GLY A 120 18.61 -0.43 -9.36
CA GLY A 120 18.43 -1.66 -8.59
C GLY A 120 17.68 -2.76 -9.33
N THR A 121 17.18 -3.74 -8.56
CA THR A 121 16.34 -4.85 -9.04
C THR A 121 14.88 -4.63 -8.64
N ASP A 122 14.00 -5.46 -9.19
CA ASP A 122 12.58 -5.54 -8.83
C ASP A 122 12.33 -6.38 -7.56
N SER A 123 13.38 -6.72 -6.80
CA SER A 123 13.30 -7.50 -5.57
C SER A 123 13.53 -6.64 -4.33
N PRO A 124 12.94 -6.98 -3.16
CA PRO A 124 13.12 -6.24 -1.93
C PRO A 124 14.58 -6.28 -1.47
N SER A 125 15.04 -5.17 -0.92
CA SER A 125 16.32 -5.03 -0.25
C SER A 125 16.27 -5.50 1.21
N ASP A 126 17.43 -5.55 1.84
CA ASP A 126 17.54 -5.77 3.29
C ASP A 126 16.86 -4.65 4.11
N ILE A 127 16.83 -3.41 3.58
CA ILE A 127 16.17 -2.28 4.25
C ILE A 127 14.65 -2.48 4.17
N ASP A 128 14.14 -2.83 2.99
CA ASP A 128 12.71 -3.14 2.81
C ASP A 128 12.27 -4.24 3.77
N THR A 129 13.06 -5.30 3.90
CA THR A 129 12.75 -6.44 4.77
C THR A 129 12.68 -6.05 6.25
N ARG A 130 13.55 -5.13 6.70
CA ARG A 130 13.56 -4.67 8.09
C ARG A 130 12.42 -3.70 8.42
N GLU A 131 11.92 -3.00 7.41
CA GLU A 131 10.92 -1.92 7.57
C GLU A 131 9.53 -2.33 7.09
N ALA A 132 9.39 -3.55 6.57
CA ALA A 132 8.13 -4.10 6.13
C ALA A 132 7.12 -4.22 7.28
N LEU A 133 5.91 -3.79 6.98
CA LEU A 133 4.70 -4.06 7.74
C LEU A 133 4.02 -5.33 7.22
N ASP A 134 3.50 -6.11 8.16
CA ASP A 134 2.60 -7.23 7.88
C ASP A 134 1.34 -6.75 7.14
N ASP A 135 0.71 -7.67 6.40
CA ASP A 135 -0.51 -7.47 5.61
C ASP A 135 -0.45 -6.44 4.47
N PHE A 136 0.67 -5.74 4.29
CA PHE A 136 0.89 -4.83 3.18
C PHE A 136 1.33 -5.59 1.93
N LEU A 137 0.77 -5.16 0.79
CA LEU A 137 1.31 -5.48 -0.52
C LEU A 137 2.39 -4.47 -0.89
N TYR A 138 3.49 -4.94 -1.46
CA TYR A 138 4.60 -4.10 -1.93
C TYR A 138 4.72 -4.25 -3.43
N ILE A 139 4.76 -3.14 -4.15
CA ILE A 139 5.10 -3.14 -5.57
C ILE A 139 6.43 -2.42 -5.76
N ILE A 140 7.40 -3.14 -6.30
CA ILE A 140 8.75 -2.62 -6.53
C ILE A 140 8.94 -2.38 -8.01
N VAL A 141 9.34 -1.17 -8.37
CA VAL A 141 9.61 -0.77 -9.75
C VAL A 141 11.12 -0.54 -9.94
N PRO A 142 11.85 -1.39 -10.67
CA PRO A 142 13.24 -1.09 -11.00
C PRO A 142 13.29 0.09 -11.97
N VAL A 143 14.18 1.05 -11.73
CA VAL A 143 14.40 2.19 -12.64
C VAL A 143 15.88 2.23 -12.99
N ARG A 144 16.23 2.04 -14.26
CA ARG A 144 17.62 2.05 -14.72
C ARG A 144 17.85 3.23 -15.63
N GLU A 145 18.86 4.05 -15.31
CA GLU A 145 19.18 5.25 -16.10
C GLU A 145 17.95 6.13 -16.38
N GLY A 146 17.06 6.25 -15.39
CA GLY A 146 15.82 7.02 -15.49
C GLY A 146 14.67 6.35 -16.25
N VAL A 147 14.80 5.09 -16.68
CA VAL A 147 13.76 4.34 -17.39
C VAL A 147 13.16 3.26 -16.48
N ALA A 148 11.84 3.27 -16.30
CA ALA A 148 11.16 2.28 -15.45
C ALA A 148 11.01 0.94 -16.18
N GLY A 149 11.45 -0.13 -15.51
CA GLY A 149 11.18 -1.52 -15.92
C GLY A 149 9.78 -1.99 -15.54
N LEU A 150 9.56 -3.29 -15.62
CA LEU A 150 8.31 -3.91 -15.19
C LEU A 150 8.25 -3.99 -13.66
N PRO A 151 7.11 -3.63 -13.05
CA PRO A 151 6.92 -3.78 -11.62
C PRO A 151 6.80 -5.25 -11.22
N ARG A 152 7.15 -5.55 -9.97
CA ARG A 152 6.88 -6.84 -9.34
C ARG A 152 6.14 -6.66 -8.03
N ALA A 153 5.16 -7.51 -7.77
CA ALA A 153 4.45 -7.56 -6.50
C ALA A 153 5.14 -8.49 -5.50
N TRP A 154 5.10 -8.10 -4.23
CA TRP A 154 5.67 -8.81 -3.09
C TRP A 154 4.74 -8.72 -1.89
N ARG A 155 4.74 -9.77 -1.08
CA ARG A 155 4.03 -9.81 0.20
C ARG A 155 5.01 -10.08 1.31
N PHE A 156 4.78 -9.47 2.46
CA PHE A 156 5.54 -9.77 3.65
C PHE A 156 4.74 -10.75 4.53
N ALA A 157 5.32 -11.91 4.79
CA ALA A 157 4.73 -12.96 5.62
C ALA A 157 5.85 -13.74 6.34
N ASP A 158 5.59 -14.12 7.59
CA ASP A 158 6.51 -14.92 8.41
C ASP A 158 7.95 -14.35 8.48
N GLY A 159 8.07 -13.01 8.47
CA GLY A 159 9.35 -12.30 8.54
C GLY A 159 10.13 -12.24 7.23
N GLY A 160 9.52 -12.59 6.10
CA GLY A 160 10.17 -12.58 4.79
C GLY A 160 9.24 -12.17 3.65
N PHE A 161 9.85 -11.78 2.53
CA PHE A 161 9.12 -11.48 1.32
C PHE A 161 8.87 -12.72 0.47
N VAL A 162 7.62 -12.87 0.01
CA VAL A 162 7.22 -13.85 -0.99
C VAL A 162 6.72 -13.15 -2.26
N PRO A 163 7.05 -13.67 -3.47
CA PRO A 163 6.56 -13.08 -4.72
C PRO A 163 5.04 -13.13 -4.82
N GLY A 164 4.43 -12.03 -5.26
CA GLY A 164 3.03 -11.96 -5.66
C GLY A 164 2.85 -12.16 -7.17
N ASP A 165 1.75 -12.78 -7.56
CA ASP A 165 1.36 -12.98 -8.97
C ASP A 165 0.70 -11.69 -9.51
N LEU A 166 1.52 -10.75 -10.00
CA LEU A 166 1.05 -9.50 -10.59
C LEU A 166 0.61 -9.71 -12.04
N VAL A 167 -0.68 -9.48 -12.31
CA VAL A 167 -1.29 -9.52 -13.63
C VAL A 167 -1.67 -8.09 -14.03
N ILE A 168 -1.16 -7.67 -15.18
CA ILE A 168 -1.46 -6.37 -15.77
C ILE A 168 -2.57 -6.55 -16.81
N GLU A 169 -3.73 -5.94 -16.57
CA GLU A 169 -4.90 -6.01 -17.45
C GLU A 169 -4.88 -4.86 -18.48
N GLY A 170 -5.35 -5.13 -19.70
CA GLY A 170 -5.49 -4.10 -20.75
C GLY A 170 -4.19 -3.76 -21.48
N VAL A 171 -3.33 -4.77 -21.67
CA VAL A 171 -2.16 -4.74 -22.57
C VAL A 171 -2.58 -5.19 -23.96
#